data_AF-A0A6V7L7W4-F1
#
_entry.id   AF-A0A6V7L7W4-F1
#
_cell.length_a   1.000
_cell.length_b   1.000
_cell.length_c   1.000
_cell.angle_alpha   90.00
_cell.angle_beta   90.00
_cell.angle_gamma   90.00
#
_symmetry.space_group_name_H-M   'P 1'
#
loop_
_entity.id
_entity.type
_entity.pdbx_description
1 polymer ?
#
loop_
_entity_poly.entity_id
_entity_poly.type
_entity_poly.pdbx_seq_one_letter_code
_entity_poly.pdbx_strand_id
1 'polypeptide(L)' 'DGVFIRSIFLEGAGWDGKRGTLTEPAPRQLIYDMPVIHFQPTEQPKKKSK' A
#
# COMPACT_ATOMS: atom_id res chain seq x y z
N ASP A 1 -3.16 -14.80 -11.84
CA ASP A 1 -2.50 -15.02 -10.54
C ASP A 1 -1.42 -13.98 -10.29
N GLY A 2 -1.36 -13.44 -9.08
CA GLY A 2 -0.38 -12.44 -8.65
C GLY A 2 0.44 -12.89 -7.46
N VAL A 3 1.18 -11.96 -6.85
CA VAL A 3 2.02 -12.23 -5.67
C VAL A 3 1.50 -11.42 -4.48
N PHE A 4 1.44 -12.06 -3.31
CA PHE A 4 1.10 -11.40 -2.05
C PHE A 4 2.39 -11.04 -1.30
N ILE A 5 2.56 -9.76 -0.98
CA ILE A 5 3.69 -9.27 -0.21
C ILE A 5 3.24 -8.93 1.21
N ARG A 6 4.02 -9.40 2.19
CA ARG A 6 3.83 -9.18 3.63
C ARG A 6 5.06 -8.53 4.23
N SER A 7 4.97 -8.12 5.50
CA SER A 7 6.09 -7.53 6.24
C SER A 7 6.60 -6.21 5.66
N ILE A 8 5.67 -5.43 5.08
CA ILE A 8 5.88 -4.02 4.74
C ILE A 8 5.42 -3.20 5.94
N PHE A 9 6.12 -2.11 6.21
CA PHE A 9 5.78 -1.18 7.28
C PHE A 9 5.87 0.26 6.77
N LEU A 10 5.08 1.15 7.39
CA LEU A 10 5.16 2.59 7.20
C LEU A 10 5.80 3.22 8.42
N GLU A 11 6.72 4.16 8.18
CA GLU A 11 7.28 5.01 9.24
C GLU A 11 6.61 6.38 9.18
N GLY A 12 6.17 6.89 10.34
CA GLY A 12 5.57 8.24 10.44
C GLY A 12 4.20 8.40 9.77
N ALA A 13 3.56 7.31 9.34
CA ALA A 13 2.23 7.30 8.75
C ALA A 13 1.43 6.07 9.17
N GLY A 14 0.11 6.20 9.19
CA GLY A 14 -0.83 5.08 9.30
C GLY A 14 -1.42 4.70 7.94
N TRP A 15 -2.12 3.57 7.92
CA TRP A 15 -2.89 3.13 6.76
C TRP A 15 -4.32 2.78 7.13
N ASP A 16 -5.28 3.38 6.44
CA ASP A 16 -6.68 3.00 6.56
C ASP A 16 -6.95 1.81 5.63
N GLY A 17 -7.04 0.61 6.20
CA GLY A 17 -7.32 -0.62 5.45
C GLY A 17 -8.70 -0.66 4.78
N LYS A 18 -9.67 0.16 5.22
CA LYS A 18 -11.01 0.23 4.60
C LYS A 18 -11.00 1.18 3.40
N ARG A 19 -10.32 2.32 3.53
CA ARG A 19 -10.27 3.34 2.47
C ARG A 19 -9.12 3.12 1.49
N GLY A 20 -8.11 2.34 1.85
CA GLY A 20 -6.92 2.11 1.04
C GLY A 20 -6.09 3.40 0.89
N THR A 21 -6.04 4.22 1.94
CA THR A 21 -5.38 5.53 1.92
C THR A 21 -4.44 5.70 3.10
N LEU A 22 -3.40 6.50 2.90
CA LEU A 22 -2.56 7.00 3.98
C LEU A 22 -3.39 7.85 4.94
N THR A 23 -3.05 7.77 6.21
CA THR A 23 -3.67 8.54 7.29
C THR A 23 -2.63 8.93 8.33
N GLU A 24 -2.96 9.92 9.15
CA GLU A 24 -2.10 10.34 10.25
C GLU A 24 -1.80 9.17 11.20
N PRO A 25 -0.53 9.02 11.63
CA PRO A 25 -0.18 7.99 12.58
C PRO A 25 -0.85 8.26 13.93
N ALA A 26 -1.14 7.18 14.67
CA ALA A 26 -1.61 7.32 16.04
C ALA A 26 -0.52 7.97 16.93
N PRO A 27 -0.90 8.66 18.03
CA PRO A 27 0.08 9.22 18.95
C PRO A 27 1.07 8.18 19.45
N ARG A 28 2.37 8.47 19.33
CA ARG A 28 3.51 7.58 19.68
C ARG A 28 3.64 6.31 18.83
N GLN A 29 3.02 6.28 17.65
CA GLN A 29 3.20 5.20 16.68
C GLN A 29 4.22 5.62 15.62
N LEU A 30 5.48 5.19 15.78
CA LEU A 30 6.53 5.46 14.80
C LEU A 30 6.43 4.54 13.58
N ILE A 31 6.03 3.28 13.81
CA ILE A 31 5.96 2.23 12.80
C ILE A 31 4.53 1.69 12.74
N TYR A 32 4.00 1.53 11.54
CA TYR A 32 2.71 0.88 11.27
C TYR A 32 2.90 -0.33 10.35
N ASP A 33 2.39 -1.49 10.76
CA ASP A 33 2.41 -2.70 9.93
C ASP A 33 1.37 -2.62 8.82
N MET A 34 1.82 -2.67 7.57
CA MET A 34 0.91 -2.60 6.42
C MET A 34 0.12 -3.90 6.23
N PRO A 35 -1.10 -3.81 5.68
CA PRO A 35 -1.82 -4.99 5.25
C PRO A 35 -1.06 -5.70 4.11
N VAL A 36 -1.42 -6.97 3.89
CA VAL A 36 -0.90 -7.75 2.77
C VAL A 36 -1.29 -7.09 1.45
N ILE A 37 -0.30 -6.82 0.60
CA ILE A 37 -0.52 -6.19 -0.71
C ILE A 37 -0.55 -7.28 -1.78
N HIS A 38 -1.62 -7.32 -2.57
CA HIS A 38 -1.72 -8.20 -3.73
C HIS A 38 -1.20 -7.47 -4.98
N PHE A 39 -0.05 -7.89 -5.48
CA PHE A 39 0.49 -7.45 -6.75
C PHE A 39 -0.09 -8.31 -7.88
N GLN A 40 -1.16 -7.80 -8.48
CA GLN A 40 -1.75 -8.42 -9.67
C GLN A 40 -0.99 -7.96 -10.92
N PRO A 41 -0.43 -8.88 -11.73
CA PRO A 41 0.16 -8.51 -13.00
C PRO A 41 -0.93 -7.97 -13.93
N THR A 42 -0.66 -6.80 -14.51
CA THR A 42 -1.54 -6.14 -15.47
C THR A 42 -0.77 -5.81 -16.73
N GLU A 43 -1.37 -6.02 -17.90
CA GLU A 43 -0.82 -5.52 -19.16
C GLU A 43 -0.83 -3.99 -19.12
N GLN A 44 0.35 -3.37 -19.24
CA GLN A 44 0.40 -1.91 -19.32
C GLN A 44 -0.20 -1.48 -20.66
N PRO A 45 -1.28 -0.69 -20.69
CA PRO A 45 -1.72 -0.11 -21.94
C PRO A 45 -0.60 0.78 -22.46
N LYS A 46 -0.19 0.61 -23.71
CA LYS A 46 0.74 1.51 -24.38
C LYS A 46 0.22 2.93 -24.16
N LYS A 47 0.97 3.76 -23.44
CA LYS A 47 0.64 5.18 -23.27
C LYS A 47 0.37 5.73 -24.66
N LYS A 48 -0.89 6.06 -24.97
CA LYS A 48 -1.19 6.84 -26.16
C LYS A 48 -0.54 8.19 -25.90
N SER A 49 0.62 8.45 -26.50
CA SER A 49 1.14 9.80 -26.61
C SER A 49 0.01 10.64 -27.21
N LYS A 50 -0.46 11.62 -26.45
CA LYS A 50 -1.25 12.73 -27.00
C LYS A 50 -0.32 13.65 -27.78
#